data_AF-A0A0E0TFC8-F1
#
_entry.id   AF-A0A0E0TFC8-F1
#
_cell.length_a   1.000
_cell.length_b   1.000
_cell.length_c   1.000
_cell.angle_alpha   90.00
_cell.angle_beta   90.00
_cell.angle_gamma   90.00
#
_symmetry.space_group_name_H-M   'P 1'
#
loop_
_entity.id
_entity.type
_entity.pdbx_description
1 polymer ?
#
loop_
_entity_poly.entity_id
_entity_poly.type
_entity_poly.pdbx_seq_one_letter_code
_entity_poly.pdbx_strand_id
1 'polypeptide(L)'
;MLISDDIREIEYTFEELLEIFIEDCELRNLREHTIKYYRSELNAFVKLLKEQEIELRVSEWTGETIKRNVIMYMKEKGLKTVSINSRLRAMRAFFNFLEGRNLIKSNPMKDIKLLKDRLP
;
A
#
# COMPACT_ATOMS: atom_id res chain seq x y z
N MET A 1 40.71 -6.22 1.74
CA MET A 1 40.67 -5.09 2.69
C MET A 1 39.25 -4.57 2.69
N LEU A 2 38.65 -4.58 3.87
CA LEU A 2 37.23 -4.38 4.18
C LEU A 2 36.72 -3.03 3.68
N ILE A 3 35.58 -3.03 2.98
CA ILE A 3 34.43 -2.22 3.41
C ILE A 3 33.20 -3.11 3.26
N SER A 4 32.78 -3.64 4.39
CA SER A 4 31.44 -4.14 4.65
C SER A 4 30.45 -2.98 4.47
N ASP A 5 29.78 -2.91 3.32
CA ASP A 5 28.45 -2.29 3.31
C ASP A 5 27.47 -3.37 3.79
N ASP A 6 27.56 -3.58 5.11
CA ASP A 6 26.54 -4.19 5.93
C ASP A 6 25.32 -3.26 5.87
N ILE A 7 24.64 -3.24 4.71
CA ILE A 7 23.28 -2.72 4.60
C ILE A 7 22.48 -3.69 5.44
N ARG A 8 22.40 -3.40 6.73
CA ARG A 8 21.34 -3.93 7.58
C ARG A 8 20.07 -3.61 6.81
N GLU A 9 19.40 -4.63 6.28
CA GLU A 9 18.04 -4.50 5.81
C GLU A 9 17.23 -4.11 7.05
N ILE A 10 17.14 -2.80 7.31
CA ILE A 10 16.28 -2.28 8.36
C ILE A 10 14.88 -2.62 7.89
N GLU A 11 14.32 -3.64 8.52
CA GLU A 11 12.99 -4.10 8.22
C GLU A 11 12.01 -3.20 8.92
N TYR A 12 11.44 -2.27 8.15
CA TYR A 12 10.40 -1.38 8.64
C TYR A 12 9.07 -2.13 8.73
N THR A 13 8.35 -1.87 9.82
CA THR A 13 6.93 -2.20 9.96
C THR A 13 6.08 -1.39 8.98
N PHE A 14 4.84 -1.82 8.75
CA PHE A 14 3.91 -1.04 7.95
C PHE A 14 3.64 0.33 8.58
N GLU A 15 3.49 0.37 9.89
CA GLU A 15 3.22 1.58 10.66
C GLU A 15 4.36 2.59 10.50
N GLU A 16 5.62 2.15 10.59
CA GLU A 16 6.78 3.02 10.37
C GLU A 16 6.83 3.56 8.93
N LEU A 17 6.59 2.71 7.94
CA LEU A 17 6.54 3.13 6.54
C LEU A 17 5.38 4.10 6.27
N LEU A 18 4.24 3.90 6.92
CA LEU A 18 3.10 4.80 6.84
C LEU A 18 3.46 6.17 7.40
N GLU A 19 4.09 6.26 8.57
CA GLU A 19 4.50 7.56 9.13
C GLU A 19 5.53 8.26 8.23
N ILE A 20 6.54 7.55 7.73
CA ILE A 20 7.52 8.09 6.77
C ILE A 20 6.83 8.66 5.51
N PHE A 21 5.80 7.97 5.00
CA PHE A 21 5.02 8.45 3.86
C PHE A 21 4.16 9.68 4.20
N ILE A 22 3.58 9.72 5.39
CA ILE A 22 2.75 10.85 5.83
C ILE A 22 3.61 12.10 6.07
N GLU A 23 4.78 11.95 6.67
CA GLU A 23 5.76 13.04 6.81
C GLU A 23 6.17 13.61 5.44
N ASP A 24 6.43 12.76 4.44
CA ASP A 24 6.69 13.23 3.06
C ASP A 24 5.51 14.02 2.48
N CYS A 25 4.28 13.55 2.74
CA CYS A 25 3.06 14.24 2.31
C CYS A 25 2.93 15.63 2.95
N GLU A 26 3.25 15.76 4.24
CA GLU A 26 3.24 17.02 4.98
C GLU A 26 4.33 17.97 4.50
N LEU A 27 5.55 17.49 4.29
CA LEU A 27 6.67 18.27 3.73
C LEU A 27 6.33 18.84 2.34
N ARG A 28 5.53 18.10 1.57
CA ARG A 28 5.02 18.52 0.25
C ARG A 28 3.79 19.42 0.32
N ASN A 29 3.36 19.81 1.52
CA ASN A 29 2.18 20.64 1.78
C ASN A 29 0.91 20.07 1.15
N LEU A 30 0.72 18.75 1.19
CA LEU A 30 -0.57 18.17 0.82
C LEU A 30 -1.66 18.64 1.78
N ARG A 31 -2.88 18.78 1.25
CA ARG A 31 -4.02 19.22 2.04
C ARG A 31 -4.31 18.19 3.14
N GLU A 32 -4.71 18.67 4.32
CA GLU A 32 -5.02 17.82 5.48
C GLU A 32 -6.00 16.69 5.14
N HIS A 33 -7.03 16.97 4.34
CA HIS A 33 -8.00 15.95 3.93
C HIS A 33 -7.36 14.85 3.06
N THR A 34 -6.34 15.17 2.27
CA THR A 34 -5.61 14.22 1.42
C THR A 34 -4.76 13.30 2.28
N ILE A 35 -4.10 13.84 3.30
CA ILE A 35 -3.33 13.07 4.29
C ILE A 35 -4.26 12.12 5.06
N LYS A 36 -5.40 12.62 5.55
CA LYS A 36 -6.43 11.80 6.21
C LYS A 36 -6.95 10.69 5.30
N TYR A 37 -7.18 11.01 4.02
CA TYR A 37 -7.58 10.02 3.02
C TYR A 37 -6.54 8.90 2.87
N TYR A 38 -5.26 9.23 2.71
CA TYR A 38 -4.20 8.22 2.62
C TYR A 38 -4.14 7.34 3.87
N ARG A 39 -4.09 7.95 5.05
CA ARG A 39 -4.06 7.22 6.33
C ARG A 39 -5.25 6.28 6.48
N SER A 40 -6.45 6.74 6.13
CA SER A 40 -7.67 5.92 6.21
C SER A 40 -7.63 4.72 5.27
N GLU A 41 -7.32 4.93 3.99
CA GLU A 41 -7.33 3.85 2.99
C GLU A 41 -6.21 2.84 3.19
N LEU A 42 -5.02 3.28 3.61
CA LEU A 42 -3.87 2.41 3.87
C LEU A 42 -4.09 1.56 5.13
N ASN A 43 -4.66 2.12 6.20
CA ASN A 43 -5.05 1.34 7.37
C ASN A 43 -6.19 0.35 7.04
N ALA A 44 -7.16 0.77 6.22
CA ALA A 44 -8.22 -0.13 5.77
C ALA A 44 -7.65 -1.30 4.94
N PHE A 45 -6.63 -1.07 4.12
CA PHE A 45 -5.92 -2.12 3.39
C PHE A 45 -5.28 -3.15 4.34
N VAL A 46 -4.51 -2.72 5.34
CA VAL A 46 -3.88 -3.66 6.30
C VAL A 46 -4.93 -4.39 7.13
N LYS A 47 -6.03 -3.72 7.48
CA LYS A 47 -7.15 -4.36 8.16
C LYS A 47 -7.75 -5.50 7.34
N LEU A 48 -7.89 -5.36 6.02
CA LEU A 48 -8.39 -6.44 5.16
C LEU A 48 -7.48 -7.67 5.21
N LEU A 49 -6.15 -7.47 5.25
CA LEU A 49 -5.20 -8.58 5.34
C LEU A 49 -5.28 -9.27 6.71
N LYS A 50 -5.37 -8.48 7.80
CA LYS A 50 -5.55 -9.00 9.16
C LYS A 50 -6.86 -9.79 9.31
N GLU A 51 -7.95 -9.34 8.69
CA GLU A 51 -9.24 -10.06 8.66
C GLU A 51 -9.17 -11.44 7.96
N GLN A 52 -8.13 -11.67 7.15
CA GLN A 52 -7.85 -12.94 6.48
C GLN A 52 -6.70 -13.73 7.15
N GLU A 53 -6.25 -13.31 8.34
CA GLU A 53 -5.11 -13.89 9.06
C GLU A 53 -3.79 -13.84 8.25
N ILE A 54 -3.65 -12.83 7.39
CA ILE A 54 -2.45 -12.61 6.58
C ILE A 54 -1.52 -11.65 7.31
N GLU A 55 -0.48 -12.21 7.90
CA GLU A 55 0.61 -11.49 8.56
C GLU A 55 1.87 -11.59 7.70
N LEU A 56 1.96 -10.69 6.72
CA LEU A 56 3.11 -10.58 5.83
C LEU A 56 3.84 -9.27 6.12
N ARG A 57 5.17 -9.31 6.00
CA ARG A 57 6.02 -8.12 5.97
C ARG A 57 5.69 -7.30 4.72
N VAL A 58 5.93 -5.99 4.79
CA VAL A 58 5.63 -5.09 3.65
C VAL A 58 6.39 -5.50 2.38
N SER A 59 7.61 -6.04 2.55
CA SER A 59 8.47 -6.57 1.49
C SER A 59 7.95 -7.86 0.84
N GLU A 60 7.04 -8.58 1.50
CA GLU A 60 6.48 -9.86 1.03
C GLU A 60 5.17 -9.68 0.26
N TRP A 61 4.55 -8.49 0.30
CA TRP A 61 3.35 -8.23 -0.46
C TRP A 61 3.64 -8.25 -1.96
N THR A 62 2.84 -9.01 -2.70
CA THR A 62 2.95 -9.14 -4.15
C THR A 62 1.71 -8.62 -4.86
N GLY A 63 1.79 -8.44 -6.17
CA GLY A 63 0.62 -8.14 -6.98
C GLY A 63 -0.48 -9.21 -6.87
N GLU A 64 -0.13 -10.46 -6.60
CA GLU A 64 -1.10 -11.53 -6.36
C GLU A 64 -1.83 -11.35 -5.02
N THR A 65 -1.09 -10.95 -3.97
CA THR A 65 -1.68 -10.56 -2.68
C THR A 65 -2.71 -9.44 -2.87
N ILE A 66 -2.39 -8.42 -3.68
CA ILE A 66 -3.34 -7.32 -3.96
C ILE A 66 -4.57 -7.83 -4.71
N LYS A 67 -4.39 -8.68 -5.72
CA LYS A 67 -5.51 -9.22 -6.51
C LYS A 67 -6.46 -10.07 -5.67
N ARG A 68 -5.93 -11.04 -4.90
CA ARG A 68 -6.76 -11.98 -4.14
C ARG A 68 -7.28 -11.36 -2.85
N ASN A 69 -6.37 -10.85 -2.02
CA ASN A 69 -6.69 -10.53 -0.64
C ASN A 69 -7.18 -9.09 -0.45
N VAL A 70 -7.10 -8.25 -1.49
CA VAL A 70 -7.68 -6.91 -1.46
C VAL A 70 -8.82 -6.83 -2.46
N ILE A 71 -8.56 -7.00 -3.75
CA ILE A 71 -9.55 -6.75 -4.80
C ILE A 71 -10.69 -7.79 -4.75
N MET A 72 -10.38 -9.08 -4.80
CA MET A 72 -11.41 -10.13 -4.78
C MET A 72 -12.15 -10.18 -3.45
N TYR A 73 -11.42 -10.10 -2.33
CA TYR A 73 -12.01 -10.05 -1.00
C TYR A 73 -13.00 -8.88 -0.81
N MET A 74 -12.65 -7.66 -1.28
CA MET A 74 -13.58 -6.53 -1.25
C MET A 74 -14.82 -6.75 -2.15
N LYS A 75 -14.65 -7.38 -3.31
CA LYS A 75 -15.78 -7.71 -4.19
C LYS A 75 -16.72 -8.73 -3.55
N GLU A 76 -16.17 -9.76 -2.91
CA GLU A 76 -16.94 -10.78 -2.20
C GLU A 76 -17.73 -10.19 -1.03
N LYS A 77 -17.18 -9.17 -0.35
CA LYS A 77 -17.89 -8.37 0.65
C LYS A 77 -18.91 -7.37 0.08
N GLY A 78 -19.08 -7.30 -1.24
CA GLY A 78 -20.07 -6.45 -1.91
C GLY A 78 -19.70 -4.97 -1.98
N LEU A 79 -18.42 -4.61 -1.84
CA LEU A 79 -17.99 -3.21 -1.89
C LEU A 79 -18.08 -2.67 -3.32
N LYS A 80 -18.48 -1.40 -3.43
CA LYS A 80 -18.58 -0.70 -4.72
C LYS A 80 -17.20 -0.55 -5.37
N THR A 81 -17.16 -0.62 -6.69
CA THR A 81 -15.95 -0.37 -7.50
C THR A 81 -15.24 0.93 -7.12
N VAL A 82 -16.01 1.99 -6.84
CA VAL A 82 -15.47 3.29 -6.42
C VAL A 82 -14.66 3.16 -5.12
N SER A 83 -15.17 2.44 -4.13
CA SER A 83 -14.47 2.19 -2.86
C SER A 83 -13.20 1.36 -3.06
N ILE A 84 -13.26 0.32 -3.90
CA ILE A 84 -12.08 -0.48 -4.26
C ILE A 84 -11.02 0.41 -4.93
N ASN A 85 -11.43 1.21 -5.92
CA ASN A 85 -10.53 2.09 -6.63
C ASN A 85 -9.95 3.21 -5.76
N SER A 86 -10.71 3.74 -4.78
CA SER A 86 -10.17 4.65 -3.77
C SER A 86 -9.03 4.01 -3.01
N ARG A 87 -9.17 2.76 -2.58
CA ARG A 87 -8.09 2.04 -1.90
C ARG A 87 -6.88 1.81 -2.79
N LEU A 88 -7.09 1.33 -4.01
CA LEU A 88 -6.01 1.08 -4.96
C LEU A 88 -5.23 2.34 -5.32
N ARG A 89 -5.86 3.52 -5.35
CA ARG A 89 -5.16 4.80 -5.56
C ARG A 89 -4.26 5.16 -4.38
N ALA A 90 -4.74 5.02 -3.15
CA ALA A 90 -3.93 5.25 -1.96
C ALA A 90 -2.73 4.30 -1.91
N MET A 91 -2.97 3.00 -2.12
CA MET A 91 -1.92 1.99 -2.20
C MET A 91 -0.89 2.30 -3.28
N ARG A 92 -1.33 2.71 -4.48
CA ARG A 92 -0.40 3.07 -5.56
C ARG A 92 0.50 4.25 -5.17
N ALA A 93 -0.05 5.29 -4.56
CA ALA A 93 0.75 6.43 -4.10
C ALA A 93 1.80 5.99 -3.06
N PHE A 94 1.38 5.19 -2.09
CA PHE A 94 2.24 4.66 -1.03
C PHE A 94 3.37 3.77 -1.58
N PHE A 95 3.05 2.71 -2.33
CA PHE A 95 4.07 1.78 -2.83
C PHE A 95 5.00 2.40 -3.88
N ASN A 96 4.52 3.36 -4.68
CA ASN A 96 5.39 4.13 -5.57
C ASN A 96 6.38 5.00 -4.78
N PHE A 97 5.93 5.60 -3.66
CA PHE A 97 6.82 6.35 -2.77
C PHE A 97 7.88 5.44 -2.15
N LEU A 98 7.48 4.28 -1.63
CA LEU A 98 8.40 3.32 -1.04
C LEU A 98 9.45 2.82 -2.05
N GLU A 99 9.03 2.46 -3.26
CA GLU A 99 9.92 2.05 -4.34
C GLU A 99 10.87 3.19 -4.73
N GLY A 100 10.35 4.42 -4.88
CA GLY A 100 11.15 5.59 -5.23
C GLY A 100 12.17 6.00 -4.16
N ARG A 101 11.92 5.67 -2.88
CA ARG A 101 12.83 5.87 -1.75
C ARG A 101 13.74 4.66 -1.48
N ASN A 102 13.65 3.61 -2.31
CA ASN A 102 14.37 2.35 -2.14
C ASN A 102 14.11 1.66 -0.78
N LEU A 103 12.91 1.86 -0.23
CA LEU A 103 12.44 1.23 1.02
C LEU A 103 11.85 -0.17 0.77
N ILE A 104 11.51 -0.47 -0.48
CA ILE A 104 11.11 -1.80 -0.95
C ILE A 104 11.82 -2.12 -2.28
N LYS A 105 12.10 -3.40 -2.52
CA LYS A 105 12.77 -3.85 -3.75
C LYS A 105 11.81 -4.02 -4.93
N SER A 106 10.54 -4.29 -4.66
CA SER A 106 9.52 -4.58 -5.67
C SER A 106 8.19 -3.96 -5.27
N ASN A 107 7.57 -3.25 -6.20
CA ASN A 107 6.30 -2.58 -5.97
C ASN A 107 5.10 -3.50 -6.30
N PRO A 108 4.28 -3.91 -5.33
CA PRO A 108 3.15 -4.80 -5.56
C PRO A 108 2.03 -4.18 -6.42
N MET A 109 2.06 -2.86 -6.60
CA MET A 109 1.05 -2.11 -7.37
C MET A 109 1.41 -1.93 -8.85
N LYS A 110 2.61 -2.38 -9.29
CA LYS A 110 3.16 -2.15 -10.63
C LYS A 110 2.19 -2.53 -11.75
N ASP A 111 1.61 -3.73 -11.69
CA ASP A 111 0.69 -4.26 -12.72
C ASP A 111 -0.79 -4.25 -12.31
N ILE A 112 -1.10 -3.60 -11.19
CA ILE A 112 -2.48 -3.49 -10.71
C ILE A 112 -3.23 -2.42 -11.52
N LYS A 113 -4.38 -2.76 -12.08
CA LYS A 113 -5.23 -1.81 -12.80
C LYS A 113 -6.45 -1.45 -11.96
N LEU A 114 -6.94 -0.21 -12.12
CA LEU A 114 -8.23 0.17 -11.55
C LEU A 114 -9.34 -0.68 -12.16
N LEU A 115 -10.32 -1.00 -11.33
CA LEU A 115 -11.50 -1.71 -11.77
C LEU A 115 -12.34 -0.78 -12.64
N LYS A 116 -12.86 -1.33 -13.73
CA LYS A 116 -13.91 -0.69 -14.51
C LYS A 116 -15.25 -1.13 -13.92
N ASP A 117 -16.19 -0.20 -13.81
CA ASP A 117 -17.58 -0.60 -13.58
C ASP A 117 -18.02 -1.51 -14.73
N ARG A 118 -18.78 -2.56 -14.42
CA ARG A 118 -19.56 -3.22 -15.46
C ARG A 118 -20.50 -2.15 -16.00
N LEU A 119 -20.29 -1.76 -17.26
CA LEU A 119 -21.34 -1.08 -18.01
C LEU A 119 -22.58 -1.99 -17.93
N PRO A 120 -23.76 -1.45 -17.58
CA PRO A 120 -25.01 -2.21 -17.54
C PRO A 120 -25.30 -2.89 -18.87
#